data_AF-A0A167SHI5-F1
#
_entry.id   AF-A0A167SHI5-F1
#
_cell.length_a   1.000
_cell.length_b   1.000
_cell.length_c   1.000
_cell.angle_alpha   90.00
_cell.angle_beta   90.00
_cell.angle_gamma   90.00
#
_symmetry.space_group_name_H-M   'P 1'
#
loop_
_entity.id
_entity.type
_entity.pdbx_description
1 polymer ?
#
loop_
_entity_poly.entity_id
_entity_poly.type
_entity_poly.pdbx_seq_one_letter_code
_entity_poly.pdbx_strand_id
1 'polypeptide(L)' 'MTPSSQLLVWVPSWYRTGLVWPKNSAVIASSLTELDLSDFVHGSDWQQCRNSLQIAP' A
#
# COMPACT_ATOMS: atom_id res chain seq x y z
N MET A 1 23.63 11.33 -4.74
CA MET A 1 22.66 10.26 -5.06
C MET A 1 21.38 10.56 -4.28
N THR A 2 20.53 11.42 -4.81
CA THR A 2 19.21 11.69 -4.23
C THR A 2 18.30 10.50 -4.51
N PRO A 3 17.42 10.07 -3.59
CA PRO A 3 16.52 8.96 -3.83
C PRO A 3 15.59 9.36 -4.97
N SER A 4 15.86 8.82 -6.16
CA SER A 4 15.09 9.04 -7.37
C SER A 4 13.74 8.36 -7.23
N SER A 5 12.69 9.14 -7.05
CA SER A 5 11.35 8.85 -7.59
C SER A 5 10.66 7.53 -7.18
N GLN A 6 11.09 6.86 -6.12
CA GLN A 6 10.38 5.66 -5.64
C GLN A 6 9.18 6.10 -4.82
N LEU A 7 7.98 5.97 -5.39
CA LEU A 7 6.73 6.11 -4.67
C LEU A 7 6.70 5.10 -3.54
N LEU A 8 6.76 5.61 -2.32
CA LEU A 8 6.60 4.83 -1.11
C LEU A 8 5.10 4.78 -0.80
N VAL A 9 4.55 3.57 -0.69
CA VAL A 9 3.25 3.38 -0.05
C VAL A 9 3.40 3.82 1.40
N TRP A 10 2.79 4.95 1.77
CA TRP A 10 2.78 5.38 3.15
C TRP A 10 1.78 4.53 3.93
N VAL A 11 2.29 3.79 4.91
CA VAL A 11 1.46 3.03 5.85
C VAL A 11 1.55 3.68 7.23
N PRO A 12 0.41 3.98 7.89
CA PRO A 12 0.40 4.46 9.27
C PRO A 12 1.18 3.52 10.21
N SER A 13 1.86 4.08 11.21
CA SER A 13 2.76 3.30 12.08
C SER A 13 2.05 2.14 12.79
N TRP A 14 0.80 2.33 13.22
CA TRP A 14 0.03 1.32 13.93
C TRP A 14 -0.35 0.10 13.08
N TYR A 15 -0.36 0.21 11.76
CA TYR A 15 -0.63 -0.91 10.86
C TYR A 15 0.62 -1.69 10.45
N ARG A 16 1.83 -1.15 10.68
CA ARG A 16 3.08 -1.75 10.18
C ARG A 16 3.41 -3.09 10.84
N THR A 17 3.04 -3.28 12.10
CA THR A 17 3.35 -4.51 12.86
C THR A 17 2.64 -5.74 12.30
N GLY A 18 1.42 -5.56 11.78
CA GLY A 18 0.63 -6.63 11.16
C GLY A 18 0.75 -6.69 9.64
N LEU A 19 1.59 -5.85 9.04
CA LEU A 19 1.59 -5.62 7.61
C LEU A 19 2.18 -6.81 6.84
N VAL A 20 1.34 -7.44 6.02
CA VAL A 20 1.76 -8.50 5.11
C VAL A 20 2.32 -7.87 3.85
N TRP A 21 3.64 -7.99 3.67
CA TRP A 21 4.28 -7.62 2.41
C TRP A 21 4.36 -8.83 1.47
N PRO A 22 4.29 -8.63 0.15
CA PRO A 22 4.49 -9.72 -0.82
C PRO A 22 5.83 -10.46 -0.67
N LYS A 23 6.83 -9.84 -0.02
CA LYS A 23 8.14 -10.45 0.27
C LYS A 23 8.22 -11.20 1.60
N ASN A 24 7.18 -11.17 2.43
CA ASN A 24 7.16 -11.88 3.70
C ASN A 24 6.66 -13.31 3.46
N SER A 25 7.39 -14.32 3.97
CA SER A 25 6.89 -15.71 3.95
C SER A 25 5.72 -15.92 4.91
N ALA A 26 5.70 -15.21 6.04
CA ALA A 26 4.60 -15.17 6.98
C ALA A 26 4.71 -13.94 7.89
N VAL A 27 3.58 -13.42 8.37
CA VAL A 27 3.50 -12.40 9.43
C VAL A 27 2.69 -12.99 10.58
N ILE A 28 3.24 -12.98 11.78
CA ILE A 28 2.56 -13.44 13.00
C ILE A 28 2.30 -12.21 13.87
N ALA A 29 1.06 -11.73 13.86
CA ALA A 29 0.63 -10.56 14.61
C ALA A 29 -0.76 -10.78 15.21
N SER A 30 -1.09 -10.06 16.29
CA SER A 30 -2.43 -10.08 16.89
C SER A 30 -3.52 -9.58 15.94
N SER A 31 -3.15 -8.75 14.97
CA SER A 31 -4.02 -8.28 13.90
C SER A 31 -3.20 -8.18 12.63
N LEU A 32 -3.71 -8.78 11.55
CA LEU A 32 -3.09 -8.72 10.24
C LEU A 32 -3.58 -7.49 9.47
N THR A 33 -2.71 -6.91 8.67
CA THR A 33 -3.04 -5.85 7.71
C THR A 33 -2.52 -6.27 6.36
N GLU A 34 -3.43 -6.58 5.45
CA GLU A 34 -3.13 -6.88 4.07
C GLU A 34 -3.51 -5.67 3.22
N LEU A 35 -2.61 -5.25 2.34
CA LEU A 35 -2.88 -4.17 1.40
C LEU A 35 -3.28 -4.80 0.07
N ASP A 36 -4.49 -4.52 -0.37
CA ASP A 36 -4.85 -4.75 -1.76
C ASP A 36 -4.21 -3.64 -2.62
N LEU A 37 -3.25 -4.05 -3.45
CA LEU A 37 -2.53 -3.17 -4.36
C LEU A 37 -2.93 -3.40 -5.82
N SER A 38 -3.99 -4.18 -6.07
CA SER A 38 -4.42 -4.56 -7.43
C SER A 38 -4.71 -3.34 -8.32
N ASP A 39 -5.24 -2.27 -7.72
CA ASP A 39 -5.54 -1.01 -8.39
C ASP A 39 -4.55 0.13 -8.02
N PHE A 40 -3.42 -0.20 -7.41
CA PHE A 40 -2.44 0.80 -6.98
C PHE A 40 -1.63 1.34 -8.17
N VAL A 41 -1.96 2.55 -8.61
CA VAL A 41 -1.28 3.21 -9.74
C VAL A 41 -0.08 4.02 -9.25
N HIS A 42 1.03 3.97 -10.01
CA HIS A 42 2.29 4.61 -9.66
C HIS A 42 2.92 5.37 -10.84
N GLY A 43 3.86 6.27 -10.54
CA GLY A 43 4.60 7.06 -11.53
C GLY A 43 3.75 8.21 -12.06
N SER A 44 3.82 8.46 -13.37
CA SER A 44 3.07 9.53 -14.04
C SER A 44 1.56 9.32 -14.01
N ASP A 45 1.12 8.09 -13.79
CA ASP A 45 -0.29 7.70 -13.80
C ASP A 45 -0.97 7.84 -12.43
N TRP A 46 -0.29 8.41 -11.42
CA TRP A 46 -0.80 8.57 -10.05
C TRP A 46 -2.20 9.21 -9.96
N GLN A 47 -2.57 10.04 -10.95
CA GLN A 47 -3.87 10.71 -11.01
C GLN A 47 -5.04 9.71 -11.17
N GLN A 48 -4.77 8.50 -11.67
CA GLN A 48 -5.78 7.47 -11.87
C GLN A 48 -6.24 6.82 -10.55
N CYS A 49 -5.44 6.91 -9.46
CA CYS A 49 -5.82 6.40 -8.14
C CYS A 49 -7.10 7.01 -7.55
N ARG A 50 -7.52 8.19 -8.03
CA ARG A 50 -8.71 8.89 -7.50
C ARG A 50 -10.03 8.22 -7.94
N ASN A 51 -10.01 7.45 -9.02
CA ASN A 51 -11.24 7.00 -9.68
C ASN A 51 -11.82 5.70 -9.08
N SER A 52 -11.06 4.99 -8.23
CA SER A 52 -11.44 3.67 -7.71
C SER A 52 -12.29 3.74 -6.43
N LEU A 53 -12.47 4.91 -5.80
CA LEU A 53 -13.41 5.07 -4.69
C LEU A 53 -14.83 5.21 -5.23
N GLN A 54 -15.38 4.14 -5.81
CA GLN A 54 -16.82 3.95 -5.77
C GLN A 54 -17.20 3.68 -4.32
N ILE A 55 -17.44 4.77 -3.57
CA ILE A 55 -18.16 4.70 -2.32
C ILE A 55 -19.55 4.22 -2.71
N ALA A 56 -19.80 2.91 -2.57
CA ALA A 56 -21.14 2.38 -2.67
C ALA A 56 -22.01 3.13 -1.64
N PRO A 57 -23.19 3.63 -2.04
CA PRO A 57 -24.10 4.35 -1.16
C PRO A 57 -24.60 3.49 0.01
#